data_AF-A0A3R7TNH1-F1
#
_entry.id   AF-A0A3R7TNH1-F1
#
_cell.length_a   1.000
_cell.length_b   1.000
_cell.length_c   1.000
_cell.angle_alpha   90.00
_cell.angle_beta   90.00
_cell.angle_gamma   90.00
#
_symmetry.space_group_name_H-M   'P 1'
#
loop_
_entity.id
_entity.type
_entity.pdbx_description
1 polymer ?
#
loop_
_entity_poly.entity_id
_entity_poly.type
_entity_poly.pdbx_seq_one_letter_code
_entity_poly.pdbx_strand_id
1 'polypeptide(L)'
;MIMEWLKRWRGEWWLEGWDTFGSHSYPIAGWYRTKEAATRAARRQLAKLEKQQPTSSSGGRGGIQDHVYVRGPNGESIRIRD
;
A
#
# COMPACT_ATOMS: atom_id res chain seq x y z
N MET A 1 12.00 -3.33 -11.97
CA MET A 1 12.83 -3.52 -10.76
C MET A 1 13.02 -5.00 -10.47
N ILE A 2 14.25 -5.45 -10.20
CA ILE A 2 14.59 -6.85 -9.86
C ILE A 2 13.78 -7.42 -8.68
N MET A 3 13.40 -6.56 -7.73
CA MET A 3 12.69 -6.96 -6.51
C MET A 3 11.23 -7.38 -6.73
N GLU A 4 10.52 -6.84 -7.73
CA GLU A 4 9.15 -7.29 -8.03
C GLU A 4 9.13 -8.65 -8.71
N TRP A 5 10.08 -8.89 -9.62
CA TRP A 5 10.22 -10.17 -10.30
C TRP A 5 10.47 -11.30 -9.30
N LEU A 6 11.36 -11.09 -8.33
CA LEU A 6 11.62 -12.06 -7.27
C LEU A 6 10.38 -12.35 -6.41
N LYS A 7 9.57 -11.33 -6.09
CA LYS A 7 8.35 -11.50 -5.29
C LYS A 7 7.29 -12.31 -6.04
N ARG A 8 7.08 -12.01 -7.33
CA ARG A 8 6.16 -12.79 -8.18
C ARG A 8 6.62 -14.24 -8.29
N TRP A 9 7.92 -14.46 -8.47
CA TRP A 9 8.47 -15.81 -8.58
C TRP A 9 8.32 -16.62 -7.29
N ARG A 10 8.37 -15.97 -6.13
CA ARG A 10 8.17 -16.61 -4.82
C ARG A 10 6.70 -16.79 -4.42
N GLY A 11 5.74 -16.31 -5.21
CA GLY A 11 4.32 -16.38 -4.86
C GLY A 11 3.94 -15.47 -3.69
N GLU A 12 4.73 -14.43 -3.42
CA GLU A 12 4.55 -13.58 -2.24
C GLU A 12 3.69 -12.35 -2.55
N TRP A 13 2.97 -11.90 -1.52
CA TRP A 13 2.20 -10.66 -1.53
C TRP A 13 3.06 -9.54 -0.91
N TRP A 14 2.89 -8.32 -1.41
CA TRP A 14 3.60 -7.14 -0.89
C TRP A 14 2.71 -5.90 -0.90
N LEU A 15 3.22 -4.83 -0.31
CA LEU A 15 2.53 -3.55 -0.22
C LEU A 15 3.21 -2.50 -1.09
N GLU A 16 2.40 -1.64 -1.68
CA GLU A 16 2.83 -0.49 -2.45
C GLU A 16 2.03 0.73 -2.01
N GLY A 17 2.73 1.83 -1.74
CA GLY A 17 2.13 3.12 -1.49
C GLY A 17 2.01 3.92 -2.78
N TRP A 18 1.01 4.78 -2.85
CA TRP A 18 0.87 5.76 -3.91
C TRP A 18 0.73 7.14 -3.25
N ASP A 19 1.69 8.01 -3.52
CA ASP A 19 1.63 9.41 -3.12
C ASP A 19 0.94 10.19 -4.24
N THR A 20 -0.24 10.71 -3.91
CA THR A 20 -1.12 11.39 -4.86
C THR A 20 -0.57 12.74 -5.30
N PHE A 21 0.19 13.44 -4.46
CA PHE A 21 0.79 14.72 -4.82
C PHE A 21 2.04 14.53 -5.69
N GLY A 22 2.88 13.58 -5.32
CA GLY A 22 4.07 13.21 -6.09
C GLY A 22 3.78 12.43 -7.37
N SER A 23 2.54 11.92 -7.53
CA SER A 23 2.11 11.08 -8.67
C SER A 23 3.05 9.90 -8.91
N HIS A 24 3.51 9.27 -7.82
CA HIS A 24 4.50 8.19 -7.87
C HIS A 24 4.17 7.10 -6.84
N SER A 25 4.56 5.88 -7.17
CA SER A 25 4.48 4.74 -6.26
C SER A 25 5.76 4.57 -5.46
N TYR A 26 5.62 4.10 -4.24
CA TYR A 26 6.75 3.79 -3.36
C TYR A 26 6.58 2.41 -2.71
N PRO A 27 7.68 1.64 -2.53
CA PRO A 27 7.59 0.34 -1.89
C PRO A 27 7.32 0.49 -0.40
N ILE A 28 6.41 -0.32 0.13
CA ILE A 28 6.19 -0.44 1.57
C ILE A 28 6.80 -1.77 2.03
N ALA A 29 7.64 -1.71 3.06
CA ALA A 29 8.38 -2.88 3.54
C ALA A 29 7.44 -3.99 4.04
N GLY A 30 7.78 -5.23 3.68
CA GLY A 30 7.07 -6.44 4.13
C GLY A 30 6.70 -7.38 2.99
N TRP A 31 6.75 -8.68 3.31
CA TRP A 31 6.34 -9.77 2.42
C TRP A 31 5.39 -10.69 3.17
N TYR A 32 4.38 -11.18 2.47
CA TYR A 32 3.30 -11.94 3.08
C TYR A 32 3.00 -13.18 2.24
N ARG A 33 2.84 -14.32 2.91
CA ARG A 33 2.49 -15.58 2.24
C ARG A 33 1.03 -15.62 1.76
N THR A 34 0.16 -14.80 2.33
CA THR A 34 -1.26 -14.79 1.98
C THR A 34 -1.79 -13.37 1.77
N LYS A 35 -2.85 -13.27 0.96
CA LYS A 35 -3.59 -12.04 0.71
C LYS A 35 -4.14 -11.43 1.98
N GLU A 36 -4.65 -12.24 2.91
CA GLU A 36 -5.23 -11.79 4.17
C GLU A 36 -4.17 -11.14 5.07
N ALA A 37 -2.99 -11.75 5.14
CA ALA A 37 -1.87 -11.19 5.90
C ALA A 37 -1.41 -9.84 5.32
N ALA A 38 -1.28 -9.74 4.00
CA ALA A 38 -0.97 -8.48 3.32
C ALA A 38 -2.07 -7.42 3.55
N THR A 39 -3.35 -7.82 3.45
CA THR A 39 -4.49 -6.91 3.68
C THR A 39 -4.52 -6.37 5.11
N ARG A 40 -4.26 -7.21 6.12
CA ARG A 40 -4.14 -6.74 7.51
C ARG A 40 -2.98 -5.78 7.71
N ALA A 41 -1.85 -6.01 7.04
CA ALA A 41 -0.71 -5.11 7.10
C ALA A 41 -0.99 -3.78 6.40
N ALA A 42 -1.65 -3.82 5.24
CA ALA A 42 -2.07 -2.64 4.50
C ALA A 42 -3.01 -1.75 5.32
N ARG A 43 -4.01 -2.33 5.99
CA ARG A 43 -4.91 -1.58 6.90
C ARG A 43 -4.15 -0.90 8.03
N ARG A 44 -3.18 -1.60 8.64
CA ARG A 44 -2.32 -1.01 9.68
C ARG A 44 -1.46 0.13 9.14
N GLN A 45 -1.00 0.02 7.90
CA GLN A 45 -0.23 1.07 7.25
C GLN A 45 -1.10 2.28 6.92
N LEU A 46 -2.33 2.07 6.44
CA LEU A 46 -3.30 3.14 6.21
C LEU A 46 -3.60 3.90 7.50
N ALA A 47 -3.81 3.20 8.62
CA ALA A 47 -3.98 3.84 9.93
C ALA A 47 -2.76 4.64 10.41
N LYS A 48 -1.54 4.27 9.98
CA LYS A 48 -0.34 5.08 10.25
C LYS A 48 -0.30 6.33 9.39
N LEU A 49 -0.67 6.23 8.11
CA LEU A 49 -0.75 7.37 7.20
C LEU A 49 -1.78 8.39 7.70
N GLU A 50 -2.96 7.96 8.17
CA GLU A 50 -3.96 8.86 8.78
C GLU A 50 -3.38 9.63 9.97
N LYS A 51 -2.59 8.98 10.82
CA LYS A 51 -1.97 9.66 11.97
C LYS A 51 -0.91 10.68 11.56
N GLN A 52 -0.20 10.42 10.47
CA GLN A 52 0.89 11.27 9.98
C GLN A 52 0.39 12.42 9.12
N GLN A 53 -0.69 12.17 8.38
CA GLN A 53 -1.36 13.11 7.50
C GLN A 53 -2.85 13.12 7.88
N PRO A 54 -3.20 13.73 9.02
CA PRO A 54 -4.58 13.73 9.46
C PRO A 54 -5.43 14.41 8.41
N THR A 55 -6.49 13.71 8.00
CA THR A 55 -7.58 14.16 7.13
C THR A 55 -8.00 15.62 7.36
N SER A 56 -7.98 16.05 8.63
CA SER A 56 -8.35 17.40 9.09
C SER A 56 -7.40 18.52 8.67
N SER A 57 -6.15 18.21 8.32
CA SER A 57 -5.10 19.19 7.97
C SER A 57 -4.78 19.25 6.46
N SER A 58 -5.40 18.39 5.65
CA SER A 58 -5.15 18.21 4.21
C SER A 58 -5.86 19.26 3.32
N GLY A 59 -5.70 20.55 3.64
CA GLY A 59 -6.01 21.66 2.73
C GLY A 59 -7.46 21.74 2.20
N GLY A 60 -8.44 21.18 2.92
CA GLY A 60 -9.86 21.28 2.56
C GLY A 60 -10.40 20.21 1.60
N ARG A 61 -9.61 19.16 1.27
CA ARG A 61 -10.12 17.96 0.59
C ARG A 61 -9.95 16.77 1.53
N GLY A 62 -10.95 16.54 2.39
CA GLY A 62 -10.89 15.56 3.48
C GLY A 62 -10.42 14.17 3.02
N GLY A 63 -9.40 13.62 3.68
CA GLY A 63 -8.86 12.30 3.37
C GLY A 63 -7.35 12.15 3.60
N ILE A 64 -6.91 10.91 3.90
CA ILE A 64 -5.60 10.43 3.46
C ILE A 64 -5.63 10.48 1.94
N GLN A 65 -4.80 11.33 1.35
CA GLN A 65 -4.71 11.39 -0.11
C GLN A 65 -3.86 10.24 -0.65
N ASP A 66 -2.92 9.74 0.16
CA ASP A 66 -2.12 8.57 -0.15
C ASP A 66 -2.95 7.28 -0.18
N HIS A 67 -2.57 6.33 -1.03
CA HIS A 67 -3.23 5.04 -1.15
C HIS A 67 -2.28 3.92 -0.80
N VAL A 68 -2.83 2.84 -0.25
CA VAL A 68 -2.09 1.59 -0.01
C VAL A 68 -2.68 0.50 -0.88
N TYR A 69 -1.83 -0.15 -1.66
CA TYR A 69 -2.16 -1.27 -2.52
C TYR A 69 -1.56 -2.56 -1.95
N VAL A 70 -2.35 -3.62 -1.98
CA VAL A 70 -1.87 -5.00 -1.86
C VAL A 70 -1.60 -5.51 -3.27
N ARG A 71 -0.35 -5.90 -3.51
CA ARG A 71 0.10 -6.49 -4.76
C ARG A 71 0.25 -8.00 -4.62
N GLY A 72 -0.19 -8.74 -5.63
CA GLY A 72 -0.13 -10.20 -5.65
C GLY A 72 0.85 -10.75 -6.69
N PRO A 73 1.26 -12.01 -6.53
CA PRO A 73 2.26 -12.64 -7.40
C PRO A 73 1.77 -12.82 -8.85
N ASN A 74 0.45 -12.88 -9.08
CA ASN A 74 -0.13 -13.06 -10.41
C ASN A 74 -0.42 -11.72 -11.11
N GLY A 75 -0.05 -10.60 -10.50
CA GLY A 75 -0.32 -9.25 -11.03
C GLY A 75 -1.54 -8.58 -10.41
N GLU A 76 -2.07 -9.13 -9.30
CA GLU A 76 -3.17 -8.51 -8.58
C GLU A 76 -2.77 -7.14 -8.03
N SER A 77 -3.71 -6.19 -8.09
CA SER A 77 -3.58 -4.85 -7.50
C SER A 77 -4.86 -4.50 -6.77
N ILE A 78 -4.80 -4.49 -5.44
CA ILE A 78 -5.98 -4.32 -4.60
C ILE A 78 -5.77 -3.07 -3.76
N ARG A 79 -6.49 -2.00 -4.10
CA ARG A 79 -6.50 -0.79 -3.29
C ARG A 79 -7.23 -1.05 -1.97
N ILE A 80 -6.57 -0.77 -0.86
CA ILE A 80 -7.17 -0.82 0.46
C ILE A 80 -7.77 0.55 0.77
N ARG A 81 -8.99 0.52 1.29
CA ARG A 81 -9.74 1.68 1.77
C ARG A 81 -9.96 1.51 3.27
N ASP A 82 -10.21 2.63 3.97
CA ASP A 82 -10.63 2.57 5.36
C ASP A 82 -12.04 2.01 5.50
#